data_AF-A0A3N5QA21-F1
#
_entry.id   AF-A0A3N5QA21-F1
#
_cell.length_a   1.000
_cell.length_b   1.000
_cell.length_c   1.000
_cell.angle_alpha   90.00
_cell.angle_beta   90.00
_cell.angle_gamma   90.00
#
_symmetry.space_group_name_H-M   'P 1'
#
loop_
_entity.id
_entity.type
_entity.pdbx_description
1 polymer ?
#
loop_
_entity_poly.entity_id
_entity_poly.type
_entity_poly.pdbx_seq_one_letter_code
_entity_poly.pdbx_strand_id
1 'polypeptide(L)'
;MSNAYFKTPQPLNEPVKLYKPGSPERDELKNKLKELKSKQVEVPLIIGGEEVKTGNTEEMRIPHNHSHILGVYHKAGKKEVEMAIEAALEARKEWAEMPWEHRVSVFLKIADLLAGSWRSTINGATMLGQSKVVHQAEIDSACELIDFYRFNCYFMTKLMEEQPYSPYGMWNRSEYRPLEGYIFAVTPFNFTSIAGNLPTSPAIVGNVCLWKPASSSVYSAYFLMKLFEEAGLPKGVINFVPGSGGQVGTPAMNNPNLAGIHFTGSTAVFQNMWKTIADNLKNMKYYPRIVGETGGKDFIFAHNSADIDALVVAALRGAFEYQGQKCSA
;
A
#
# COMPACT_ATOMS: atom_id res chain seq x y z
N MET A 1 9.35 -21.44 -22.45
CA MET A 1 9.20 -21.86 -21.04
C MET A 1 10.58 -21.99 -20.43
N SER A 2 10.79 -21.40 -19.26
CA SER A 2 12.00 -21.65 -18.47
C SER A 2 11.97 -23.04 -17.87
N ASN A 3 13.12 -23.72 -17.81
CA ASN A 3 13.26 -25.05 -17.20
C ASN A 3 14.21 -24.96 -16.00
N ALA A 4 13.76 -24.31 -14.93
CA ALA A 4 14.53 -24.10 -13.71
C ALA A 4 13.62 -23.88 -12.49
N TYR A 5 14.16 -24.14 -11.30
CA TYR A 5 13.56 -23.72 -10.03
C TYR A 5 14.13 -22.36 -9.64
N PHE A 6 13.28 -21.34 -9.67
CA PHE A 6 13.69 -19.97 -9.37
C PHE A 6 13.61 -19.68 -7.88
N LYS A 7 14.56 -18.89 -7.39
CA LYS A 7 14.59 -18.39 -6.01
C LYS A 7 14.77 -16.89 -6.02
N THR A 8 14.07 -16.20 -5.14
CA THR A 8 14.33 -14.80 -4.84
C THR A 8 15.57 -14.65 -3.95
N PRO A 9 16.23 -13.48 -3.97
CA PRO A 9 17.26 -13.17 -2.99
C PRO A 9 16.70 -13.29 -1.57
N GLN A 10 17.50 -13.81 -0.63
CA GLN A 10 17.12 -13.82 0.77
C GLN A 10 17.01 -12.37 1.28
N PRO A 11 15.84 -11.95 1.79
CA PRO A 11 15.64 -10.56 2.18
C PRO A 11 16.36 -10.26 3.50
N LEU A 12 16.90 -9.05 3.60
CA LEU A 12 17.37 -8.44 4.83
C LEU A 12 16.56 -7.18 5.07
N ASN A 13 16.34 -6.82 6.33
CA ASN A 13 15.70 -5.56 6.67
C ASN A 13 16.52 -4.39 6.13
N GLU A 14 15.83 -3.44 5.50
CA GLU A 14 16.42 -2.24 4.97
C GLU A 14 17.02 -1.40 6.12
N PRO A 15 18.29 -0.96 6.00
CA PRO A 15 18.90 -0.12 7.02
C PRO A 15 18.18 1.22 7.19
N VAL A 16 17.90 1.59 8.45
CA VAL A 16 17.35 2.90 8.81
C VAL A 16 18.43 3.97 8.71
N LYS A 17 18.28 4.93 7.79
CA LYS A 17 19.16 6.08 7.69
C LYS A 17 18.90 7.04 8.85
N LEU A 18 19.98 7.58 9.42
CA LEU A 18 19.92 8.39 10.64
C LEU A 18 19.73 9.89 10.39
N TYR A 19 19.98 10.38 9.17
CA TYR A 19 19.83 11.80 8.80
C TYR A 19 20.60 12.74 9.75
N LYS A 20 21.84 12.37 10.09
CA LYS A 20 22.73 13.15 10.97
C LYS A 20 23.05 14.51 10.36
N PRO A 21 23.41 15.54 11.16
CA PRO A 21 23.98 16.77 10.62
C PRO A 21 25.14 16.49 9.66
N GLY A 22 25.07 17.03 8.44
CA GLY A 22 26.09 16.87 7.40
C GLY A 22 26.06 15.56 6.61
N SER A 23 25.08 14.66 6.84
CA SER A 23 24.99 13.44 6.05
C SER A 23 24.34 13.67 4.67
N PRO A 24 24.79 12.96 3.61
CA PRO A 24 24.25 13.14 2.26
C PRO A 24 22.73 12.98 2.18
N GLU A 25 22.17 11.98 2.85
CA GLU A 25 20.73 11.71 2.83
C GLU A 25 19.92 12.86 3.46
N ARG A 26 20.51 13.60 4.42
CA ARG A 26 19.85 14.78 5.00
C ARG A 26 19.80 15.93 4.02
N ASP A 27 20.86 16.15 3.26
CA ASP A 27 20.91 17.24 2.29
C ASP A 27 20.03 16.93 1.07
N GLU A 28 20.04 15.68 0.58
CA GLU A 28 19.11 15.20 -0.44
C GLU A 28 17.65 15.39 -0.03
N LEU A 29 17.27 14.96 1.18
CA LEU A 29 15.91 15.11 1.68
C LEU A 29 15.52 16.58 1.85
N LYS A 30 16.41 17.43 2.36
CA LYS A 30 16.15 18.89 2.45
C LYS A 30 15.90 19.49 1.08
N ASN A 31 16.71 19.15 0.09
CA ASN A 31 16.54 19.64 -1.28
C ASN A 31 15.22 19.14 -1.86
N LYS A 32 14.88 17.88 -1.64
CA LYS A 32 13.61 17.32 -2.08
C LYS A 32 12.41 17.96 -1.40
N LEU A 33 12.45 18.21 -0.09
CA LEU A 33 11.39 18.92 0.64
C LEU A 33 11.18 20.35 0.11
N LYS A 34 12.25 21.06 -0.24
CA LYS A 34 12.16 22.39 -0.88
C LYS A 34 11.50 22.30 -2.25
N GLU A 35 11.91 21.33 -3.07
CA GLU A 35 11.35 21.10 -4.39
C GLU A 35 9.85 20.79 -4.30
N LEU A 36 9.46 19.82 -3.46
CA LEU A 36 8.07 19.40 -3.28
C LEU A 36 7.17 20.55 -2.76
N LYS A 37 7.69 21.41 -1.87
CA LYS A 37 6.95 22.60 -1.40
C LYS A 37 6.86 23.72 -2.44
N SER A 38 7.77 23.77 -3.42
CA SER A 38 7.78 24.84 -4.43
C SER A 38 6.79 24.62 -5.58
N LYS A 39 6.21 23.42 -5.69
CA LYS A 39 5.34 23.01 -6.79
C LYS A 39 4.01 22.54 -6.24
N GLN A 40 2.91 23.02 -6.82
CA GLN A 40 1.61 22.42 -6.60
C GLN A 40 1.40 21.32 -7.64
N VAL A 41 0.94 20.15 -7.21
CA VAL A 41 0.65 19.02 -8.10
C VAL A 41 -0.85 18.85 -8.28
N GLU A 42 -1.27 18.57 -9.51
CA GLU A 42 -2.63 18.11 -9.81
C GLU A 42 -2.59 16.58 -9.90
N VAL A 43 -3.24 15.89 -8.95
CA VAL A 43 -3.25 14.43 -8.85
C VAL A 43 -4.48 13.88 -9.56
N PRO A 44 -4.34 13.21 -10.72
CA PRO A 44 -5.45 12.55 -11.38
C PRO A 44 -5.76 11.20 -10.71
N LEU A 45 -6.86 10.58 -11.13
CA LEU A 45 -7.00 9.14 -10.99
C LEU A 45 -6.07 8.47 -12.00
N ILE A 46 -5.59 7.26 -11.72
CA ILE A 46 -4.81 6.47 -12.69
C ILE A 46 -5.56 5.17 -12.93
N ILE A 47 -6.24 5.08 -14.07
CA ILE A 47 -7.14 3.98 -14.43
C ILE A 47 -6.64 3.36 -15.72
N GLY A 48 -6.33 2.06 -15.72
CA GLY A 48 -5.75 1.40 -16.89
C GLY A 48 -4.42 2.02 -17.34
N GLY A 49 -3.68 2.65 -16.41
CA GLY A 49 -2.45 3.38 -16.71
C GLY A 49 -2.63 4.73 -17.39
N GLU A 50 -3.86 5.25 -17.48
CA GLU A 50 -4.17 6.56 -18.04
C GLU A 50 -4.62 7.53 -16.95
N GLU A 51 -4.24 8.80 -17.09
CA GLU A 51 -4.62 9.86 -16.15
C GLU A 51 -6.06 10.33 -16.43
N VAL A 52 -6.94 10.22 -15.44
CA VAL A 52 -8.33 10.66 -15.52
C VAL A 52 -8.57 11.84 -14.59
N LYS A 53 -8.93 12.99 -15.18
CA LYS A 53 -9.26 14.23 -14.46
C LYS A 53 -10.78 14.42 -14.41
N THR A 54 -11.36 14.33 -13.22
CA THR A 54 -12.82 14.40 -13.03
C THR A 54 -13.37 15.82 -12.90
N GLY A 55 -12.50 16.83 -12.74
CA GLY A 55 -12.89 18.20 -12.35
C GLY A 55 -13.38 18.34 -10.90
N ASN A 56 -13.90 17.27 -10.28
CA ASN A 56 -14.26 17.23 -8.87
C ASN A 56 -13.02 17.06 -8.00
N THR A 57 -12.49 18.17 -7.50
CA THR A 57 -11.20 18.21 -6.81
C THR A 57 -11.32 18.48 -5.31
N GLU A 58 -10.23 18.20 -4.59
CA GLU A 58 -10.03 18.62 -3.20
C GLU A 58 -8.54 18.94 -2.98
N GLU A 59 -8.28 19.87 -2.07
CA GLU A 59 -6.92 20.34 -1.79
C GLU A 59 -6.15 19.33 -0.93
N MET A 60 -4.87 19.17 -1.22
CA MET A 60 -3.91 18.52 -0.35
C MET A 60 -3.13 19.59 0.40
N ARG A 61 -3.26 19.63 1.73
CA ARG A 61 -2.62 20.64 2.60
C ARG A 61 -1.62 19.97 3.52
N ILE A 62 -0.59 20.72 3.91
CA ILE A 62 0.39 20.26 4.91
C ILE A 62 -0.25 20.32 6.30
N PRO A 63 -0.37 19.22 7.09
CA PRO A 63 -1.05 19.28 8.38
C PRO A 63 -0.39 20.23 9.39
N HIS A 64 0.94 20.28 9.44
CA HIS A 64 1.70 21.21 10.30
C HIS A 64 1.81 22.64 9.73
N ASN A 65 1.25 22.91 8.56
CA ASN A 65 1.17 24.25 7.96
C ASN A 65 0.00 24.31 6.96
N HIS A 66 -1.23 24.25 7.48
CA HIS A 66 -2.44 24.05 6.67
C HIS A 66 -2.73 25.17 5.66
N SER A 67 -2.10 26.35 5.80
CA SER A 67 -2.17 27.42 4.80
C SER A 67 -1.42 27.07 3.51
N HIS A 68 -0.44 26.17 3.57
CA HIS A 68 0.33 25.71 2.43
C HIS A 68 -0.39 24.56 1.71
N ILE A 69 -0.70 24.79 0.44
CA ILE A 69 -1.35 23.84 -0.46
C ILE A 69 -0.27 23.12 -1.27
N LEU A 70 -0.19 21.79 -1.11
CA LEU A 70 0.69 20.91 -1.90
C LEU A 70 0.13 20.66 -3.31
N GLY A 71 -1.16 20.89 -3.50
CA GLY A 71 -1.85 20.72 -4.77
C GLY A 71 -3.31 20.33 -4.59
N VAL A 72 -3.90 19.76 -5.63
CA VAL A 72 -5.27 19.26 -5.63
C VAL A 72 -5.31 17.83 -6.17
N TYR A 73 -6.28 17.04 -5.74
CA TYR A 73 -6.52 15.71 -6.29
C TYR A 73 -7.94 15.56 -6.80
N HIS A 74 -8.10 14.82 -7.89
CA HIS A 74 -9.39 14.45 -8.44
C HIS A 74 -10.03 13.33 -7.62
N LYS A 75 -11.33 13.43 -7.38
CA LYS A 75 -12.11 12.42 -6.67
C LYS A 75 -12.87 11.57 -7.68
N ALA A 76 -12.76 10.25 -7.53
CA ALA A 76 -13.54 9.27 -8.27
C ALA A 76 -15.00 9.25 -7.79
N GLY A 77 -15.92 9.09 -8.74
CA GLY A 77 -17.31 8.73 -8.49
C GLY A 77 -17.62 7.33 -9.02
N LYS A 78 -18.92 7.01 -9.06
CA LYS A 78 -19.40 5.70 -9.53
C LYS A 78 -18.87 5.33 -10.92
N LYS A 79 -18.89 6.28 -11.87
CA LYS A 79 -18.43 6.06 -13.25
C LYS A 79 -16.96 5.66 -13.29
N GLU A 80 -16.11 6.38 -12.56
CA GLU A 80 -14.67 6.11 -12.54
C GLU A 80 -14.35 4.79 -11.82
N VAL A 81 -15.16 4.39 -10.83
CA VAL A 81 -15.07 3.05 -10.22
C VAL A 81 -15.40 1.96 -11.23
N GLU A 82 -16.46 2.11 -12.02
CA GLU A 82 -16.82 1.15 -13.08
C GLU A 82 -15.68 1.02 -14.11
N MET A 83 -15.14 2.15 -14.57
CA MET A 83 -13.96 2.17 -15.46
C MET A 83 -12.75 1.47 -14.85
N ALA A 84 -12.48 1.68 -13.56
CA ALA A 84 -11.37 1.05 -12.86
C ALA A 84 -11.55 -0.47 -12.70
N ILE A 85 -12.78 -0.93 -12.46
CA ILE A 85 -13.11 -2.36 -12.41
C ILE A 85 -12.87 -3.00 -13.77
N GLU A 86 -13.38 -2.39 -14.84
CA GLU A 86 -13.18 -2.88 -16.22
C GLU A 86 -11.68 -2.97 -16.56
N ALA A 87 -10.92 -1.90 -16.29
CA ALA A 87 -9.48 -1.87 -16.53
C ALA A 87 -8.72 -2.92 -15.73
N ALA A 88 -9.09 -3.12 -14.46
CA ALA A 88 -8.48 -4.16 -13.61
C ALA A 88 -8.76 -5.56 -14.17
N LEU A 89 -10.02 -5.86 -14.51
CA LEU A 89 -10.41 -7.17 -15.02
C LEU A 89 -9.80 -7.47 -16.39
N GLU A 90 -9.56 -6.46 -17.23
CA GLU A 90 -8.82 -6.63 -18.47
C GLU A 90 -7.35 -6.97 -18.20
N ALA A 91 -6.66 -6.17 -17.39
CA ALA A 91 -5.26 -6.39 -17.02
C ALA A 91 -5.05 -7.75 -16.33
N ARG A 92 -6.06 -8.24 -15.61
CA ARG A 92 -6.02 -9.54 -14.93
C ARG A 92 -5.72 -10.69 -15.89
N LYS A 93 -6.25 -10.67 -17.12
CA LYS A 93 -6.12 -11.79 -18.07
C LYS A 93 -4.66 -12.13 -18.35
N GLU A 94 -3.81 -11.12 -18.47
CA GLU A 94 -2.37 -11.30 -18.69
C GLU A 94 -1.59 -11.38 -17.38
N TRP A 95 -1.95 -10.57 -16.38
CA TRP A 95 -1.22 -10.50 -15.11
C TRP A 95 -1.30 -11.80 -14.30
N ALA A 96 -2.47 -12.45 -14.28
CA ALA A 96 -2.66 -13.72 -13.59
C ALA A 96 -1.86 -14.86 -14.23
N GLU A 97 -1.76 -14.85 -15.57
CA GLU A 97 -1.03 -15.87 -16.36
C GLU A 97 0.48 -15.62 -16.42
N MET A 98 0.94 -14.41 -16.10
CA MET A 98 2.36 -14.10 -16.01
C MET A 98 3.05 -15.05 -15.02
N PRO A 99 4.18 -15.69 -15.36
CA PRO A 99 4.95 -16.49 -14.42
C PRO A 99 5.27 -15.69 -13.15
N TRP A 100 5.12 -16.32 -11.98
CA TRP A 100 5.18 -15.63 -10.68
C TRP A 100 6.53 -14.93 -10.46
N GLU A 101 7.61 -15.47 -11.05
CA GLU A 101 8.96 -14.92 -10.99
C GLU A 101 9.05 -13.55 -11.65
N HIS A 102 8.35 -13.37 -12.77
CA HIS A 102 8.27 -12.10 -13.48
C HIS A 102 7.40 -11.09 -12.74
N ARG A 103 6.33 -11.55 -12.08
CA ARG A 103 5.56 -10.67 -11.19
C ARG A 103 6.42 -10.16 -10.05
N VAL A 104 7.12 -11.07 -9.35
CA VAL A 104 8.02 -10.75 -8.25
C VAL A 104 9.13 -9.78 -8.65
N SER A 105 9.71 -9.91 -9.84
CA SER A 105 10.82 -9.03 -10.27
C SER A 105 10.40 -7.56 -10.38
N VAL A 106 9.13 -7.29 -10.71
CA VAL A 106 8.57 -5.92 -10.70
C VAL A 106 8.64 -5.32 -9.30
N PHE A 107 8.22 -6.06 -8.27
CA PHE A 107 8.18 -5.54 -6.89
C PHE A 107 9.57 -5.48 -6.25
N LEU A 108 10.50 -6.37 -6.62
CA LEU A 108 11.90 -6.23 -6.25
C LEU A 108 12.50 -4.95 -6.85
N LYS A 109 12.18 -4.63 -8.12
CA LYS A 109 12.60 -3.37 -8.75
C LYS A 109 11.97 -2.15 -8.07
N ILE A 110 10.70 -2.22 -7.66
CA ILE A 110 10.06 -1.17 -6.84
C ILE A 110 10.87 -0.96 -5.55
N ALA A 111 11.24 -2.04 -4.85
CA ALA A 111 12.00 -1.97 -3.61
C ALA A 111 13.37 -1.30 -3.82
N ASP A 112 14.08 -1.63 -4.89
CA ASP A 112 15.41 -1.06 -5.17
C ASP A 112 15.34 0.41 -5.60
N LEU A 113 14.35 0.79 -6.40
CA LEU A 113 14.09 2.20 -6.72
C LEU A 113 13.79 3.00 -5.45
N LEU A 114 12.96 2.44 -4.55
CA LEU A 114 12.63 3.07 -3.27
C LEU A 114 13.83 3.14 -2.31
N ALA A 115 14.70 2.13 -2.30
CA ALA A 115 15.93 2.15 -1.51
C ALA A 115 16.93 3.22 -2.00
N GLY A 116 16.93 3.47 -3.32
CA GLY A 116 17.80 4.42 -4.01
C GLY A 116 17.10 5.74 -4.36
N SER A 117 16.87 5.95 -5.66
CA SER A 117 16.51 7.24 -6.27
C SER A 117 15.19 7.84 -5.75
N TRP A 118 14.26 7.00 -5.33
CA TRP A 118 12.94 7.44 -4.86
C TRP A 118 12.85 7.69 -3.35
N ARG A 119 13.85 7.28 -2.56
CA ARG A 119 13.78 7.33 -1.09
C ARG A 119 13.44 8.72 -0.56
N SER A 120 14.18 9.74 -1.02
CA SER A 120 13.99 11.13 -0.60
C SER A 120 12.65 11.71 -1.07
N THR A 121 12.16 11.28 -2.25
CA THR A 121 10.85 11.72 -2.79
C THR A 121 9.72 11.18 -1.94
N ILE A 122 9.72 9.88 -1.65
CA ILE A 122 8.66 9.23 -0.87
C ILE A 122 8.70 9.70 0.59
N ASN A 123 9.88 9.71 1.24
CA ASN A 123 10.00 10.26 2.60
C ASN A 123 9.57 11.73 2.65
N GLY A 124 9.98 12.54 1.68
CA GLY A 124 9.57 13.95 1.58
C GLY A 124 8.05 14.10 1.44
N ALA A 125 7.42 13.32 0.57
CA ALA A 125 5.98 13.36 0.36
C ALA A 125 5.20 12.93 1.61
N THR A 126 5.66 11.88 2.29
CA THR A 126 5.09 11.41 3.56
C THR A 126 5.24 12.44 4.68
N MET A 127 6.42 13.06 4.83
CA MET A 127 6.62 14.12 5.81
C MET A 127 5.68 15.31 5.58
N LEU A 128 5.50 15.73 4.33
CA LEU A 128 4.66 16.89 3.99
C LEU A 128 3.17 16.58 4.10
N GLY A 129 2.71 15.47 3.50
CA GLY A 129 1.29 15.12 3.45
C GLY A 129 0.74 14.58 4.76
N GLN A 130 1.56 13.84 5.53
CA GLN A 130 1.13 13.19 6.77
C GLN A 130 1.76 13.81 8.02
N SER A 131 2.60 14.84 7.88
CA SER A 131 3.25 15.53 9.00
C SER A 131 4.14 14.63 9.87
N LYS A 132 4.82 13.67 9.24
CA LYS A 132 5.85 12.87 9.90
C LYS A 132 7.15 13.64 10.06
N VAL A 133 7.83 13.41 11.18
CA VAL A 133 9.26 13.75 11.28
C VAL A 133 10.09 12.77 10.46
N VAL A 134 11.32 13.13 10.10
CA VAL A 134 12.15 12.32 9.20
C VAL A 134 12.34 10.88 9.67
N HIS A 135 12.55 10.65 10.98
CA HIS A 135 12.68 9.30 11.52
C HIS A 135 11.39 8.48 11.30
N GLN A 136 10.23 9.08 11.53
CA GLN A 136 8.93 8.41 11.37
C GLN A 136 8.59 8.14 9.90
N ALA A 137 9.03 8.99 8.98
CA ALA A 137 8.91 8.73 7.54
C ALA A 137 9.90 7.63 7.10
N GLU A 138 11.16 7.71 7.53
CA GLU A 138 12.19 6.74 7.15
C GLU A 138 11.86 5.30 7.54
N ILE A 139 11.38 5.08 8.77
CA ILE A 139 11.04 3.72 9.22
C ILE A 139 9.77 3.17 8.55
N ASP A 140 8.90 4.06 8.04
CA ASP A 140 7.61 3.72 7.40
C ASP A 140 7.76 3.69 5.87
N SER A 141 7.82 4.87 5.26
CA SER A 141 7.68 5.07 3.82
C SER A 141 8.88 4.61 3.02
N ALA A 142 10.03 4.39 3.69
CA ALA A 142 11.18 3.71 3.12
C ALA A 142 11.34 2.29 3.69
N CYS A 143 11.81 2.14 4.93
CA CYS A 143 12.30 0.84 5.43
C CYS A 143 11.19 -0.23 5.45
N GLU A 144 10.09 0.02 6.16
CA GLU A 144 8.99 -0.94 6.24
C GLU A 144 8.39 -1.27 4.86
N LEU A 145 8.27 -0.28 3.98
CA LEU A 145 7.74 -0.51 2.63
C LEU A 145 8.70 -1.32 1.73
N ILE A 146 10.00 -1.01 1.77
CA ILE A 146 11.04 -1.80 1.07
C ILE A 146 11.02 -3.24 1.60
N ASP A 147 10.90 -3.40 2.92
CA ASP A 147 10.82 -4.69 3.56
C ASP A 147 9.56 -5.44 3.12
N PHE A 148 8.39 -4.81 3.09
CA PHE A 148 7.18 -5.45 2.55
C PHE A 148 7.41 -5.99 1.14
N TYR A 149 8.01 -5.22 0.24
CA TYR A 149 8.26 -5.70 -1.13
C TYR A 149 9.25 -6.86 -1.17
N ARG A 150 10.37 -6.79 -0.46
CA ARG A 150 11.40 -7.84 -0.46
C ARG A 150 10.91 -9.11 0.24
N PHE A 151 10.33 -8.98 1.43
CA PHE A 151 9.83 -10.10 2.21
C PHE A 151 8.59 -10.73 1.58
N ASN A 152 7.64 -9.98 1.01
CA ASN A 152 6.49 -10.59 0.33
C ASN A 152 6.91 -11.35 -0.93
N CYS A 153 7.90 -10.86 -1.69
CA CYS A 153 8.47 -11.60 -2.80
C CYS A 153 9.12 -12.92 -2.35
N TYR A 154 9.86 -12.87 -1.23
CA TYR A 154 10.44 -14.06 -0.62
C TYR A 154 9.37 -15.05 -0.13
N PHE A 155 8.32 -14.56 0.55
CA PHE A 155 7.20 -15.40 1.00
C PHE A 155 6.42 -15.99 -0.17
N MET A 156 6.31 -15.29 -1.31
CA MET A 156 5.74 -15.86 -2.54
C MET A 156 6.58 -17.05 -3.03
N THR A 157 7.92 -16.93 -3.02
CA THR A 157 8.81 -18.08 -3.36
C THR A 157 8.58 -19.25 -2.40
N LYS A 158 8.48 -18.99 -1.09
CA LYS A 158 8.18 -20.03 -0.09
C LYS A 158 6.82 -20.69 -0.32
N LEU A 159 5.80 -19.90 -0.64
CA LEU A 159 4.49 -20.42 -0.98
C LEU A 159 4.54 -21.36 -2.20
N MET A 160 5.32 -21.03 -3.24
CA MET A 160 5.45 -21.89 -4.43
C MET A 160 6.25 -23.18 -4.15
N GLU A 161 7.10 -23.21 -3.12
CA GLU A 161 7.86 -24.40 -2.70
C GLU A 161 6.97 -25.42 -1.94
N GLU A 162 5.85 -25.00 -1.37
CA GLU A 162 4.93 -25.87 -0.64
C GLU A 162 4.16 -26.79 -1.60
N GLN A 163 4.41 -28.11 -1.50
CA GLN A 163 3.79 -29.13 -2.35
C GLN A 163 3.39 -30.38 -1.53
N PRO A 164 2.32 -31.08 -1.94
CA PRO A 164 1.83 -32.25 -1.20
C PRO A 164 2.70 -33.49 -1.39
N TYR A 165 2.65 -34.40 -0.41
CA TYR A 165 3.21 -35.73 -0.54
C TYR A 165 2.57 -36.50 -1.71
N SER A 166 3.38 -37.29 -2.42
CA SER A 166 2.95 -38.16 -3.52
C SER A 166 3.13 -39.63 -3.12
N PRO A 167 2.05 -40.37 -2.82
CA PRO A 167 2.11 -41.82 -2.58
C PRO A 167 2.56 -42.60 -3.82
N TYR A 168 2.92 -43.88 -3.63
CA TYR A 168 3.28 -44.77 -4.73
C TYR A 168 2.18 -44.84 -5.80
N GLY A 169 2.57 -44.68 -7.07
CA GLY A 169 1.64 -44.68 -8.21
C GLY A 169 0.86 -43.38 -8.42
N MET A 170 1.10 -42.35 -7.61
CA MET A 170 0.43 -41.05 -7.70
C MET A 170 1.47 -39.92 -7.80
N TRP A 171 1.09 -38.82 -8.46
CA TRP A 171 1.86 -37.58 -8.44
C TRP A 171 0.92 -36.42 -8.14
N ASN A 172 0.99 -35.92 -6.91
CA ASN A 172 0.17 -34.81 -6.43
C ASN A 172 0.92 -33.49 -6.61
N ARG A 173 0.18 -32.44 -6.97
CA ARG A 173 0.70 -31.06 -7.09
C ARG A 173 -0.37 -30.08 -6.65
N SER A 174 0.06 -28.94 -6.13
CA SER A 174 -0.81 -27.82 -5.79
C SER A 174 -0.51 -26.63 -6.69
N GLU A 175 -1.57 -26.02 -7.22
CA GLU A 175 -1.49 -24.77 -7.98
C GLU A 175 -2.10 -23.63 -7.16
N TYR A 176 -1.30 -22.61 -6.89
CA TYR A 176 -1.71 -21.42 -6.15
C TYR A 176 -2.29 -20.38 -7.09
N ARG A 177 -3.58 -20.55 -7.42
CA ARG A 177 -4.30 -19.65 -8.32
C ARG A 177 -4.59 -18.29 -7.66
N PRO A 178 -4.45 -17.17 -8.40
CA PRO A 178 -4.97 -15.87 -7.95
C PRO A 178 -6.50 -15.89 -7.92
N LEU A 179 -7.11 -15.01 -7.12
CA LEU A 179 -8.56 -14.92 -7.00
C LEU A 179 -9.19 -14.35 -8.26
N GLU A 180 -10.28 -14.94 -8.71
CA GLU A 180 -11.06 -14.39 -9.82
C GLU A 180 -11.81 -13.13 -9.36
N GLY A 181 -11.76 -12.09 -10.20
CA GLY A 181 -12.27 -10.76 -9.87
C GLY A 181 -11.17 -9.76 -9.53
N TYR A 182 -11.50 -8.76 -8.73
CA TYR A 182 -10.56 -7.72 -8.30
C TYR A 182 -10.57 -7.56 -6.78
N ILE A 183 -9.46 -7.03 -6.25
CA ILE A 183 -9.32 -6.67 -4.83
C ILE A 183 -9.57 -5.18 -4.66
N PHE A 184 -10.41 -4.82 -3.70
CA PHE A 184 -10.58 -3.44 -3.30
C PHE A 184 -9.67 -3.12 -2.10
N ALA A 185 -8.59 -2.40 -2.36
CA ALA A 185 -7.59 -2.01 -1.36
C ALA A 185 -7.91 -0.61 -0.82
N VAL A 186 -8.21 -0.51 0.47
CA VAL A 186 -8.56 0.74 1.15
C VAL A 186 -7.55 0.99 2.26
N THR A 187 -6.80 2.06 2.12
CA THR A 187 -5.58 2.29 2.93
C THR A 187 -5.72 3.49 3.85
N PRO A 188 -5.07 3.45 5.04
CA PRO A 188 -5.20 4.49 6.05
C PRO A 188 -4.23 5.65 5.78
N PHE A 189 -4.30 6.69 6.59
CA PHE A 189 -3.42 7.86 6.48
C PHE A 189 -2.10 7.71 7.23
N ASN A 190 -2.01 6.78 8.19
CA ASN A 190 -0.97 6.77 9.21
C ASN A 190 0.35 6.14 8.74
N PHE A 191 0.31 5.24 7.75
CA PHE A 191 1.50 4.58 7.20
C PHE A 191 1.45 4.58 5.67
N THR A 192 2.50 5.14 5.07
CA THR A 192 2.71 5.06 3.63
C THR A 192 3.08 3.64 3.22
N SER A 193 3.74 2.89 4.09
CA SER A 193 4.05 1.47 3.92
C SER A 193 2.79 0.63 3.76
N ILE A 194 1.81 0.78 4.66
CA ILE A 194 0.50 0.13 4.55
C ILE A 194 -0.20 0.59 3.27
N ALA A 195 -0.15 1.88 2.95
CA ALA A 195 -0.74 2.41 1.73
C ALA A 195 -0.18 1.76 0.45
N GLY A 196 1.12 1.50 0.40
CA GLY A 196 1.76 0.78 -0.70
C GLY A 196 1.56 -0.73 -0.65
N ASN A 197 1.52 -1.34 0.55
CA ASN A 197 1.47 -2.79 0.73
C ASN A 197 0.09 -3.39 0.45
N LEU A 198 -1.00 -2.77 0.90
CA LEU A 198 -2.35 -3.35 0.75
C LEU A 198 -2.74 -3.63 -0.72
N PRO A 199 -2.48 -2.75 -1.71
CA PRO A 199 -2.76 -3.05 -3.11
C PRO A 199 -1.69 -3.92 -3.78
N THR A 200 -0.45 -3.94 -3.29
CA THR A 200 0.66 -4.65 -3.96
C THR A 200 0.80 -6.10 -3.47
N SER A 201 0.56 -6.40 -2.20
CA SER A 201 0.50 -7.77 -1.65
C SER A 201 -0.38 -8.71 -2.48
N PRO A 202 -1.66 -8.41 -2.74
CA PRO A 202 -2.49 -9.22 -3.63
C PRO A 202 -2.01 -9.20 -5.09
N ALA A 203 -1.40 -8.11 -5.56
CA ALA A 203 -0.87 -8.02 -6.92
C ALA A 203 0.35 -8.94 -7.14
N ILE A 204 1.25 -9.07 -6.15
CA ILE A 204 2.39 -10.00 -6.17
C ILE A 204 1.92 -11.44 -6.47
N VAL A 205 0.81 -11.85 -5.85
CA VAL A 205 0.24 -13.19 -6.02
C VAL A 205 -0.72 -13.30 -7.22
N GLY A 206 -0.73 -12.32 -8.13
CA GLY A 206 -1.44 -12.38 -9.41
C GLY A 206 -2.86 -11.78 -9.44
N ASN A 207 -3.27 -11.06 -8.41
CA ASN A 207 -4.55 -10.31 -8.44
C ASN A 207 -4.37 -8.92 -9.05
N VAL A 208 -5.50 -8.26 -9.30
CA VAL A 208 -5.57 -6.85 -9.72
C VAL A 208 -6.34 -6.06 -8.68
N CYS A 209 -6.03 -4.77 -8.54
CA CYS A 209 -6.54 -3.96 -7.45
C CYS A 209 -7.15 -2.64 -7.88
N LEU A 210 -8.21 -2.24 -7.18
CA LEU A 210 -8.67 -0.87 -7.06
C LEU A 210 -8.14 -0.32 -5.75
N TRP A 211 -7.29 0.70 -5.81
CA TRP A 211 -6.67 1.29 -4.65
C TRP A 211 -7.28 2.65 -4.33
N LYS A 212 -7.97 2.72 -3.18
CA LYS A 212 -8.47 3.98 -2.61
C LYS A 212 -7.61 4.40 -1.40
N PRO A 213 -6.70 5.38 -1.55
CA PRO A 213 -5.99 5.96 -0.42
C PRO A 213 -6.93 6.78 0.50
N ALA A 214 -6.52 6.96 1.76
CA ALA A 214 -7.11 7.98 2.62
C ALA A 214 -6.85 9.37 2.02
N SER A 215 -7.83 10.27 2.13
CA SER A 215 -7.74 11.63 1.54
C SER A 215 -6.51 12.40 2.02
N SER A 216 -6.12 12.23 3.28
CA SER A 216 -4.94 12.87 3.89
C SER A 216 -3.60 12.23 3.51
N SER A 217 -3.58 11.11 2.78
CA SER A 217 -2.34 10.47 2.28
C SER A 217 -2.30 10.35 0.75
N VAL A 218 -3.21 11.02 0.03
CA VAL A 218 -3.24 11.02 -1.45
C VAL A 218 -1.92 11.51 -2.05
N TYR A 219 -1.28 12.51 -1.43
CA TYR A 219 -0.04 13.09 -1.93
C TYR A 219 1.10 12.05 -2.00
N SER A 220 1.39 11.35 -0.90
CA SER A 220 2.40 10.29 -0.89
C SER A 220 1.98 9.07 -1.71
N ALA A 221 0.69 8.73 -1.70
CA ALA A 221 0.14 7.63 -2.48
C ALA A 221 0.29 7.85 -3.99
N TYR A 222 0.16 9.10 -4.46
CA TYR A 222 0.40 9.45 -5.86
C TYR A 222 1.86 9.21 -6.27
N PHE A 223 2.83 9.63 -5.44
CA PHE A 223 4.24 9.35 -5.73
C PHE A 223 4.56 7.85 -5.67
N LEU A 224 3.89 7.07 -4.80
CA LEU A 224 3.99 5.61 -4.86
C LEU A 224 3.45 5.05 -6.18
N MET A 225 2.31 5.55 -6.67
CA MET A 225 1.79 5.11 -7.97
C MET A 225 2.76 5.44 -9.11
N LYS A 226 3.40 6.62 -9.09
CA LYS A 226 4.46 6.98 -10.06
C LYS A 226 5.70 6.11 -9.95
N LEU A 227 6.09 5.72 -8.73
CA LEU A 227 7.15 4.72 -8.50
C LEU A 227 6.77 3.36 -9.10
N PHE A 228 5.51 2.92 -8.98
CA PHE A 228 5.05 1.65 -9.56
C PHE A 228 5.10 1.70 -11.10
N GLU A 229 4.69 2.82 -11.70
CA GLU A 229 4.80 3.06 -13.15
C GLU A 229 6.27 2.99 -13.61
N GLU A 230 7.19 3.67 -12.94
CA GLU A 230 8.62 3.66 -13.29
C GLU A 230 9.27 2.27 -13.14
N ALA A 231 8.82 1.50 -12.14
CA ALA A 231 9.24 0.12 -11.98
C ALA A 231 8.75 -0.78 -13.12
N GLY A 232 7.69 -0.38 -13.84
CA GLY A 232 7.11 -1.15 -14.94
C GLY A 232 5.97 -2.06 -14.50
N LEU A 233 5.25 -1.70 -13.43
CA LEU A 233 4.01 -2.37 -13.09
C LEU A 233 3.04 -2.26 -14.28
N PRO A 234 2.49 -3.36 -14.82
CA PRO A 234 1.62 -3.28 -15.98
C PRO A 234 0.38 -2.43 -15.72
N LYS A 235 -0.03 -1.70 -16.75
CA LYS A 235 -1.20 -0.83 -16.73
C LYS A 235 -2.44 -1.61 -16.27
N GLY A 236 -3.20 -1.03 -15.34
CA GLY A 236 -4.44 -1.62 -14.83
C GLY A 236 -4.26 -2.69 -13.73
N VAL A 237 -3.04 -3.15 -13.42
CA VAL A 237 -2.82 -4.08 -12.30
C VAL A 237 -3.18 -3.42 -10.97
N ILE A 238 -2.82 -2.16 -10.79
CA ILE A 238 -3.30 -1.31 -9.69
C ILE A 238 -3.93 -0.06 -10.32
N ASN A 239 -5.18 0.22 -9.96
CA ASN A 239 -5.91 1.42 -10.40
C ASN A 239 -6.06 2.37 -9.21
N PHE A 240 -5.50 3.58 -9.34
CA PHE A 240 -5.49 4.60 -8.30
C PHE A 240 -6.77 5.44 -8.36
N VAL A 241 -7.66 5.25 -7.39
CA VAL A 241 -9.01 5.84 -7.35
C VAL A 241 -9.26 6.59 -6.05
N PRO A 242 -8.54 7.70 -5.76
CA PRO A 242 -8.82 8.54 -4.61
C PRO A 242 -10.26 9.10 -4.66
N GLY A 243 -10.89 9.23 -3.50
CA GLY A 243 -12.28 9.63 -3.38
C GLY A 243 -12.86 9.28 -2.01
N SER A 244 -14.11 9.66 -1.78
CA SER A 244 -14.78 9.39 -0.50
C SER A 244 -15.17 7.91 -0.38
N GLY A 245 -15.25 7.42 0.86
CA GLY A 245 -15.62 6.02 1.13
C GLY A 245 -16.99 5.64 0.56
N GLY A 246 -17.97 6.54 0.58
CA GLY A 246 -19.30 6.27 0.00
C GLY A 246 -19.33 6.28 -1.52
N GLN A 247 -18.61 7.22 -2.16
CA GLN A 247 -18.61 7.35 -3.62
C GLN A 247 -17.75 6.29 -4.32
N VAL A 248 -16.68 5.82 -3.66
CA VAL A 248 -15.79 4.78 -4.20
C VAL A 248 -16.12 3.41 -3.63
N GLY A 249 -16.27 3.31 -2.31
CA GLY A 249 -16.38 2.03 -1.62
C GLY A 249 -17.69 1.30 -1.85
N THR A 250 -18.84 1.99 -1.83
CA THR A 250 -20.13 1.34 -2.09
C THR A 250 -20.23 0.74 -3.49
N PRO A 251 -19.96 1.47 -4.59
CA PRO A 251 -20.03 0.86 -5.93
C PRO A 251 -18.99 -0.26 -6.14
N ALA A 252 -17.79 -0.15 -5.54
CA ALA A 252 -16.82 -1.23 -5.57
C ALA A 252 -17.37 -2.48 -4.84
N MET A 253 -17.76 -2.33 -3.57
CA MET A 253 -18.26 -3.47 -2.77
C MET A 253 -19.54 -4.10 -3.31
N ASN A 254 -20.33 -3.37 -4.11
CA ASN A 254 -21.56 -3.90 -4.69
C ASN A 254 -21.36 -4.62 -6.04
N ASN A 255 -20.16 -4.56 -6.63
CA ASN A 255 -19.90 -5.18 -7.92
C ASN A 255 -19.77 -6.72 -7.81
N PRO A 256 -20.45 -7.51 -8.67
CA PRO A 256 -20.39 -8.98 -8.62
C PRO A 256 -19.00 -9.60 -8.77
N ASN A 257 -18.03 -8.87 -9.33
CA ASN A 257 -16.64 -9.33 -9.52
C ASN A 257 -15.71 -8.98 -8.35
N LEU A 258 -16.25 -8.51 -7.21
CA LEU A 258 -15.44 -8.29 -6.01
C LEU A 258 -14.90 -9.64 -5.51
N ALA A 259 -13.57 -9.80 -5.54
CA ALA A 259 -12.89 -10.99 -5.04
C ALA A 259 -12.52 -10.89 -3.55
N GLY A 260 -12.36 -9.66 -3.07
CA GLY A 260 -12.05 -9.38 -1.68
C GLY A 260 -11.75 -7.91 -1.41
N ILE A 261 -11.63 -7.61 -0.13
CA ILE A 261 -11.16 -6.32 0.37
C ILE A 261 -9.85 -6.51 1.13
N HIS A 262 -8.95 -5.55 0.98
CA HIS A 262 -7.75 -5.44 1.81
C HIS A 262 -7.77 -4.07 2.48
N PHE A 263 -8.03 -4.05 3.78
CA PHE A 263 -8.40 -2.84 4.51
C PHE A 263 -7.52 -2.61 5.73
N THR A 264 -7.12 -1.36 5.94
CA THR A 264 -6.72 -0.92 7.28
C THR A 264 -7.42 0.40 7.60
N GLY A 265 -7.97 0.51 8.80
CA GLY A 265 -8.68 1.71 9.25
C GLY A 265 -9.49 1.49 10.52
N SER A 266 -10.60 2.20 10.68
CA SER A 266 -11.40 2.10 11.91
C SER A 266 -12.28 0.85 11.93
N THR A 267 -12.52 0.33 13.13
CA THR A 267 -13.41 -0.83 13.36
C THR A 267 -14.82 -0.58 12.81
N ALA A 268 -15.37 0.62 12.98
CA ALA A 268 -16.70 0.96 12.49
C ALA A 268 -16.79 0.89 10.96
N VAL A 269 -15.76 1.36 10.24
CA VAL A 269 -15.71 1.26 8.78
C VAL A 269 -15.58 -0.21 8.36
N PHE A 270 -14.73 -0.99 9.02
CA PHE A 270 -14.55 -2.40 8.68
C PHE A 270 -15.81 -3.25 8.92
N GLN A 271 -16.52 -3.01 10.03
CA GLN A 271 -17.83 -3.63 10.31
C GLN A 271 -18.87 -3.27 9.24
N ASN A 272 -18.89 -2.02 8.77
CA ASN A 272 -19.78 -1.59 7.70
C ASN A 272 -19.43 -2.28 6.37
N MET A 273 -18.15 -2.43 6.05
CA MET A 273 -17.72 -3.19 4.87
C MET A 273 -18.17 -4.65 4.94
N TRP A 274 -17.99 -5.31 6.10
CA TRP A 274 -18.51 -6.65 6.36
C TRP A 274 -20.01 -6.76 6.11
N LYS A 275 -20.79 -5.85 6.70
CA LYS A 275 -22.24 -5.81 6.52
C LYS A 275 -22.63 -5.62 5.05
N THR A 276 -22.01 -4.65 4.37
CA THR A 276 -22.31 -4.34 2.97
C THR A 276 -22.07 -5.55 2.07
N ILE A 277 -20.96 -6.26 2.28
CA ILE A 277 -20.64 -7.46 1.52
C ILE A 277 -21.62 -8.59 1.85
N ALA A 278 -21.91 -8.82 3.14
CA ALA A 278 -22.86 -9.84 3.60
C ALA A 278 -24.26 -9.64 3.00
N ASP A 279 -24.78 -8.40 3.04
CA ASP A 279 -26.09 -8.04 2.49
C ASP A 279 -26.16 -8.25 0.97
N ASN A 280 -25.02 -8.17 0.27
CA ASN A 280 -24.94 -8.32 -1.19
C ASN A 280 -24.47 -9.70 -1.67
N LEU A 281 -24.22 -10.67 -0.79
CA LEU A 281 -23.66 -11.99 -1.14
C LEU A 281 -24.43 -12.72 -2.24
N LYS A 282 -25.77 -12.61 -2.26
CA LYS A 282 -26.63 -13.25 -3.28
C LYS A 282 -26.36 -12.77 -4.71
N ASN A 283 -25.72 -11.60 -4.87
CA ASN A 283 -25.41 -11.00 -6.16
C ASN A 283 -23.93 -11.17 -6.54
N MET A 284 -23.11 -11.77 -5.68
CA MET A 284 -21.68 -11.96 -5.92
C MET A 284 -21.42 -13.23 -6.73
N LYS A 285 -20.43 -13.17 -7.63
CA LYS A 285 -19.95 -14.37 -8.34
C LYS A 285 -19.09 -15.26 -7.44
N TYR A 286 -18.43 -14.66 -6.47
CA TYR A 286 -17.47 -15.29 -5.58
C TYR A 286 -17.81 -14.96 -4.13
N TYR A 287 -17.20 -15.65 -3.17
CA TYR A 287 -17.27 -15.26 -1.77
C TYR A 287 -16.13 -14.28 -1.47
N PRO A 288 -16.38 -12.96 -1.32
CA PRO A 288 -15.29 -12.00 -1.20
C PRO A 288 -14.50 -12.23 0.08
N ARG A 289 -13.16 -12.29 -0.03
CA ARG A 289 -12.30 -12.40 1.14
C ARG A 289 -12.18 -11.05 1.83
N ILE A 290 -12.50 -11.00 3.11
CA ILE A 290 -12.39 -9.78 3.90
C ILE A 290 -11.14 -9.87 4.77
N VAL A 291 -10.08 -9.15 4.37
CA VAL A 291 -8.81 -9.11 5.07
C VAL A 291 -8.55 -7.69 5.53
N GLY A 292 -8.21 -7.52 6.81
CA GLY A 292 -7.85 -6.21 7.29
C GLY A 292 -7.44 -6.13 8.74
N GLU A 293 -6.93 -4.96 9.10
CA GLU A 293 -6.52 -4.60 10.45
C GLU A 293 -7.26 -3.34 10.90
N THR A 294 -7.53 -3.25 12.19
CA THR A 294 -8.14 -2.09 12.81
C THR A 294 -7.32 -1.66 14.00
N GLY A 295 -7.23 -0.35 14.24
CA GLY A 295 -6.43 0.15 15.35
C GLY A 295 -6.88 -0.32 16.74
N GLY A 296 -6.03 -0.06 17.72
CA GLY A 296 -6.26 -0.31 19.13
C GLY A 296 -5.64 0.79 19.99
N LYS A 297 -5.57 0.54 21.30
CA LYS A 297 -4.78 1.34 22.24
C LYS A 297 -3.99 0.43 23.14
N ASP A 298 -2.68 0.66 23.16
CA ASP A 298 -1.73 -0.18 23.87
C ASP A 298 -1.54 0.31 25.31
N PHE A 299 -0.92 -0.53 26.13
CA PHE A 299 -0.62 -0.21 27.52
C PHE A 299 0.84 -0.56 27.85
N ILE A 300 1.42 0.17 28.80
CA ILE A 300 2.69 -0.18 29.42
C ILE A 300 2.41 -0.55 30.87
N PHE A 301 2.76 -1.78 31.27
CA PHE A 301 2.71 -2.23 32.65
C PHE A 301 4.13 -2.28 33.23
N ALA A 302 4.35 -1.57 34.33
CA ALA A 302 5.66 -1.53 35.00
C ALA A 302 5.62 -2.31 36.31
N HIS A 303 6.44 -3.36 36.39
CA HIS A 303 6.70 -4.06 37.65
C HIS A 303 7.60 -3.20 38.57
N ASN A 304 7.62 -3.47 39.88
CA ASN A 304 8.48 -2.73 40.81
C ASN A 304 9.99 -2.90 40.53
N SER A 305 10.37 -3.90 39.72
CA SER A 305 11.75 -4.16 39.28
C SER A 305 12.07 -3.56 37.91
N ALA A 306 11.20 -2.73 37.34
CA ALA A 306 11.43 -2.15 36.02
C ALA A 306 12.63 -1.19 36.04
N ASP A 307 13.41 -1.22 34.95
CA ASP A 307 14.39 -0.18 34.66
C ASP A 307 13.63 1.12 34.34
N ILE A 308 13.80 2.12 35.21
CA ILE A 308 13.07 3.38 35.14
C ILE A 308 13.48 4.19 33.90
N ASP A 309 14.75 4.18 33.52
CA ASP A 309 15.22 4.95 32.37
C ASP A 309 14.68 4.35 31.07
N ALA A 310 14.70 3.01 30.95
CA ALA A 310 14.09 2.31 29.82
C ALA A 310 12.57 2.55 29.75
N LEU A 311 11.88 2.50 30.90
CA LEU A 311 10.45 2.75 31.00
C LEU A 311 10.07 4.16 30.53
N VAL A 312 10.81 5.18 30.97
CA VAL A 312 10.55 6.58 30.58
C VAL A 312 10.73 6.76 29.07
N VAL A 313 11.80 6.22 28.49
CA VAL A 313 12.03 6.29 27.04
C VAL A 313 10.92 5.57 26.27
N ALA A 314 10.52 4.38 26.71
CA ALA A 314 9.46 3.60 26.08
C ALA A 314 8.11 4.33 26.14
N ALA A 315 7.74 4.90 27.29
CA ALA A 315 6.50 5.64 27.46
C ALA A 315 6.47 6.92 26.60
N LEU A 316 7.57 7.68 26.58
CA LEU A 316 7.66 8.89 25.76
C LEU A 316 7.54 8.57 24.26
N ARG A 317 8.28 7.57 23.77
CA ARG A 317 8.24 7.22 22.35
C ARG A 317 6.95 6.53 21.95
N GLY A 318 6.49 5.56 22.74
CA GLY A 318 5.25 4.82 22.48
C GLY A 318 4.04 5.75 22.37
N ALA A 319 3.88 6.66 23.33
CA ALA A 319 2.73 7.56 23.36
C ALA A 319 2.81 8.74 22.37
N PHE A 320 3.99 9.31 22.13
CA PHE A 320 4.12 10.61 21.45
C PHE A 320 4.77 10.56 20.07
N GLU A 321 5.44 9.47 19.68
CA GLU A 321 5.94 9.37 18.31
C GLU A 321 4.80 9.43 17.31
N TYR A 322 5.02 10.20 16.24
CA TYR A 322 4.00 10.51 15.25
C TYR A 322 2.69 11.06 15.87
N GLN A 323 2.84 11.83 16.97
CA GLN A 323 1.73 12.43 17.71
C GLN A 323 0.71 11.41 18.21
N GLY A 324 1.13 10.17 18.48
CA GLY A 324 0.26 9.08 18.92
C GLY A 324 -0.68 8.55 17.82
N GLN A 325 -0.37 8.83 16.54
CA GLN A 325 -1.21 8.46 15.39
C GLN A 325 -0.72 7.18 14.69
N LYS A 326 -0.11 6.25 15.43
CA LYS A 326 0.15 4.87 14.96
C LYS A 326 -1.09 3.99 15.27
N CYS A 327 -1.24 2.85 14.59
CA CYS A 327 -2.39 1.94 14.83
C CYS A 327 -2.53 1.50 16.31
N SER A 328 -1.40 1.45 17.02
CA SER A 328 -1.25 0.85 18.35
C SER A 328 -0.53 1.78 19.34
N ALA A 329 -0.57 3.10 19.10
CA ALA A 329 0.09 4.05 20.02
C ALA A 329 -0.50 4.00 21.44
#